data_AF-A0A5N3UML7-F1
#
_entry.id   AF-A0A5N3UML7-F1
#
_cell.length_a   1.000
_cell.length_b   1.000
_cell.length_c   1.000
_cell.angle_alpha   90.00
_cell.angle_beta   90.00
_cell.angle_gamma   90.00
#
_symmetry.space_group_name_H-M   'P 1'
#
loop_
_entity.id
_entity.type
_entity.pdbx_description
1 polymer ?
#
loop_
_entity_poly.entity_id
_entity_poly.type
_entity_poly.pdbx_seq_one_letter_code
_entity_poly.pdbx_strand_id
1 'polypeptide(L)'
;NFDFVLEPYKLENARLSKENNELYLELMKLREQSGQHIKELKTTLKKCAHETADLKFLNNQYIHKLKLMEKESKAKNGKIQQLQEKNLQAVVQTPGGKKRNIAFRRQRMQIDEPVPPCEISSYPVPQLDGPYIADLLHVADDSGTVPTLWKISLKIKPGFRLYFSSMKVIMSCFVNAWQSLM
;
A
#
# COMPACT_ATOMS: atom_id res chain seq x y z
N ASN A 1 -17.48 40.13 -76.36
CA ASN A 1 -16.29 39.47 -75.78
C ASN A 1 -16.24 39.69 -74.26
N PHE A 2 -17.27 39.23 -73.53
CA PHE A 2 -17.35 39.35 -72.05
C PHE A 2 -16.97 38.04 -71.35
N ASP A 3 -17.11 36.91 -72.03
CA ASP A 3 -16.78 35.60 -71.48
C ASP A 3 -15.30 35.46 -71.11
N PHE A 4 -14.38 36.08 -71.88
CA PHE A 4 -12.95 36.07 -71.54
C PHE A 4 -12.65 36.76 -70.20
N VAL A 5 -13.43 37.78 -69.83
CA VAL A 5 -13.27 38.49 -68.54
C VAL A 5 -13.94 37.70 -67.40
N LEU A 6 -15.04 36.99 -67.68
CA LEU A 6 -15.83 36.27 -66.67
C LEU A 6 -15.31 34.84 -66.37
N GLU A 7 -14.67 34.18 -67.33
CA GLU A 7 -14.14 32.82 -67.20
C GLU A 7 -13.26 32.62 -65.96
N PRO A 8 -12.26 33.48 -65.66
CA PRO A 8 -11.42 33.30 -64.47
C PRO A 8 -12.21 33.39 -63.16
N TYR A 9 -13.23 34.26 -63.09
CA TYR A 9 -14.09 34.38 -61.91
C TYR A 9 -14.99 33.16 -61.75
N LYS A 10 -15.49 32.57 -62.83
CA LYS A 10 -16.28 31.33 -62.78
C LYS A 10 -15.42 30.17 -62.28
N LEU A 11 -14.19 30.06 -62.77
CA LEU A 11 -13.25 29.03 -62.35
C LEU A 11 -12.89 29.17 -60.87
N GLU A 12 -12.55 30.38 -60.41
CA GLU A 12 -12.20 30.61 -59.02
C GLU A 12 -13.40 30.42 -58.08
N ASN A 13 -14.60 30.86 -58.47
CA ASN A 13 -15.82 30.60 -57.68
C ASN A 13 -16.13 29.10 -57.58
N ALA A 14 -15.90 28.32 -58.63
CA ALA A 14 -16.06 26.86 -58.58
C ALA A 14 -15.05 26.23 -57.62
N ARG A 15 -13.78 26.70 -57.64
CA ARG A 15 -12.73 26.27 -56.70
C ARG A 15 -13.09 26.58 -55.26
N LEU A 16 -13.47 27.83 -54.97
CA LEU A 16 -13.88 28.29 -53.64
C LEU A 16 -15.12 27.55 -53.14
N SER A 17 -16.10 27.29 -54.00
CA SER A 17 -17.31 26.55 -53.62
C SER A 17 -16.99 25.11 -53.23
N LYS A 18 -16.06 24.47 -53.94
CA LYS A 18 -15.58 23.12 -53.59
C LYS A 18 -14.85 23.12 -52.25
N GLU A 19 -13.90 24.03 -52.06
CA GLU A 19 -13.15 24.17 -50.81
C GLU A 19 -14.06 24.45 -49.62
N ASN A 20 -15.04 25.34 -49.77
CA ASN A 20 -16.01 25.66 -48.72
C ASN A 20 -16.84 24.44 -48.32
N ASN A 21 -17.31 23.65 -49.30
CA ASN A 21 -18.04 22.41 -49.03
C ASN A 21 -17.16 21.36 -48.32
N GLU A 22 -15.90 21.22 -48.71
CA GLU A 22 -14.95 20.32 -48.07
C GLU A 22 -14.69 20.73 -46.61
N LEU A 23 -14.42 22.01 -46.36
CA LEU A 23 -14.23 22.56 -45.01
C LEU A 23 -15.49 22.41 -44.16
N TYR A 24 -16.68 22.60 -44.73
CA TYR A 24 -17.94 22.40 -44.00
C TYR A 24 -18.09 20.95 -43.53
N LEU A 25 -17.80 19.97 -44.40
CA LEU A 25 -17.85 18.55 -44.05
C LEU A 25 -16.82 18.19 -42.98
N GLU A 26 -15.60 18.72 -43.09
CA GLU A 26 -14.55 18.51 -42.10
C GLU A 26 -14.95 19.08 -40.73
N LEU A 27 -15.50 20.30 -40.70
CA LEU A 27 -15.97 20.94 -39.48
C LEU A 27 -17.10 20.13 -38.81
N MET A 28 -18.06 19.62 -39.60
CA MET A 28 -19.11 18.75 -39.09
C MET A 28 -18.53 17.48 -38.45
N LYS A 29 -17.59 16.82 -39.14
CA LYS A 29 -16.92 15.61 -38.64
C LYS A 29 -16.15 15.88 -37.34
N LEU A 30 -15.35 16.94 -37.30
CA LEU A 30 -14.58 17.32 -36.11
C LEU A 30 -15.47 17.66 -34.93
N ARG A 31 -16.59 18.34 -35.17
CA ARG A 31 -17.59 18.66 -34.14
C ARG A 31 -18.21 17.39 -33.55
N GLU A 32 -18.58 16.43 -34.39
CA GLU A 32 -19.14 15.15 -33.95
C GLU A 32 -18.11 14.35 -33.14
N GLN A 33 -16.88 14.21 -33.64
CA GLN A 33 -15.79 13.50 -32.95
C GLN A 33 -15.49 14.13 -31.59
N SER A 34 -15.36 15.46 -31.52
CA SER A 34 -15.16 16.19 -30.27
C SER A 34 -16.33 15.97 -29.31
N GLY A 35 -17.57 16.06 -29.82
CA GLY A 35 -18.76 15.78 -29.02
C GLY A 35 -18.78 14.37 -28.44
N GLN A 36 -18.34 13.38 -29.21
CA GLN A 36 -18.24 11.99 -28.79
C GLN A 36 -17.15 11.81 -27.72
N HIS A 37 -15.95 12.35 -27.93
CA HIS A 37 -14.87 12.30 -26.95
C HIS A 37 -15.24 12.97 -25.63
N ILE A 38 -15.94 14.11 -25.67
CA ILE A 38 -16.43 14.77 -24.45
C ILE A 38 -17.41 13.87 -23.70
N LYS A 39 -18.31 13.16 -24.39
CA LYS A 39 -19.25 12.23 -23.75
C LYS A 39 -18.49 11.08 -23.10
N GLU A 40 -17.55 10.46 -23.81
CA GLU A 40 -16.71 9.38 -23.29
C GLU A 40 -15.93 9.81 -22.05
N LEU A 41 -15.23 10.94 -22.11
CA LEU A 41 -14.49 11.50 -20.98
C LEU A 41 -15.39 11.82 -19.78
N LYS A 42 -16.60 12.32 -20.01
CA LYS A 42 -17.57 12.54 -18.91
C LYS A 42 -18.01 11.22 -18.28
N THR A 43 -18.22 10.17 -19.07
CA THR A 43 -18.60 8.86 -18.53
C THR A 43 -17.46 8.21 -17.74
N THR A 44 -16.23 8.26 -18.24
CA THR A 44 -15.06 7.72 -17.52
C THR A 44 -14.78 8.51 -16.25
N LEU A 45 -14.92 9.83 -16.27
CA LEU A 45 -14.80 10.67 -15.08
C LEU A 45 -15.81 10.27 -13.99
N LYS A 46 -17.08 10.07 -14.35
CA LYS A 46 -18.11 9.60 -13.40
C LYS A 46 -17.75 8.24 -12.81
N LYS A 47 -17.34 7.29 -13.65
CA LYS A 47 -16.90 5.96 -13.21
C LYS A 47 -15.74 6.06 -12.21
N CYS A 48 -14.68 6.78 -12.55
CA CYS A 48 -13.53 6.99 -11.67
C CYS A 48 -13.91 7.68 -10.36
N ALA A 49 -14.86 8.63 -10.39
CA ALA A 49 -15.34 9.30 -9.19
C ALA A 49 -16.07 8.33 -8.24
N HIS A 50 -16.90 7.43 -8.77
CA HIS A 50 -17.54 6.37 -7.99
C HIS A 50 -16.52 5.40 -7.39
N GLU A 51 -15.60 4.87 -8.21
CA GLU A 51 -14.54 3.97 -7.73
C GLU A 51 -13.68 4.62 -6.65
N THR A 52 -13.37 5.91 -6.78
CA THR A 52 -12.63 6.65 -5.76
C THR A 52 -13.41 6.80 -4.46
N ALA A 53 -14.73 7.02 -4.53
CA ALA A 53 -15.59 7.10 -3.35
C ALA A 53 -15.66 5.74 -2.62
N ASP A 54 -15.81 4.65 -3.38
CA ASP A 54 -15.85 3.28 -2.83
C ASP A 54 -14.52 2.90 -2.18
N LEU A 55 -13.39 3.24 -2.83
CA LEU A 55 -12.06 3.01 -2.26
C LEU A 55 -11.82 3.82 -0.99
N LYS A 56 -12.30 5.08 -0.93
CA LYS A 56 -12.23 5.89 0.30
C LYS A 56 -13.05 5.28 1.41
N PHE A 57 -14.26 4.78 1.11
CA PHE A 57 -15.10 4.09 2.08
C PHE A 57 -14.42 2.83 2.62
N LEU A 58 -13.88 1.99 1.72
CA LEU A 58 -13.14 0.79 2.10
C LEU A 58 -11.90 1.10 2.94
N ASN A 59 -11.15 2.14 2.57
CA ASN A 59 -9.98 2.58 3.33
C ASN A 59 -10.36 3.01 4.75
N ASN A 60 -11.45 3.77 4.91
CA ASN A 60 -11.97 4.14 6.23
C ASN A 60 -12.33 2.90 7.06
N GLN A 61 -12.97 1.88 6.44
CA GLN A 61 -13.25 0.62 7.12
C GLN A 61 -11.98 -0.08 7.61
N TYR A 62 -10.94 -0.14 6.78
CA TYR A 62 -9.65 -0.72 7.19
C TYR A 62 -8.99 0.05 8.32
N ILE A 63 -9.07 1.38 8.31
CA ILE A 63 -8.58 2.21 9.43
C ILE A 63 -9.31 1.86 10.73
N HIS A 64 -10.64 1.69 10.69
CA HIS A 64 -11.41 1.28 11.87
C HIS A 64 -11.02 -0.11 12.37
N LYS A 65 -10.86 -1.08 11.45
CA LYS A 65 -10.43 -2.44 11.77
C LYS A 65 -9.04 -2.45 12.41
N LEU A 66 -8.08 -1.68 11.85
CA LEU A 66 -6.73 -1.54 12.39
C LEU A 66 -6.77 -0.99 13.82
N LYS A 67 -7.50 0.09 14.07
CA LYS A 67 -7.65 0.66 15.42
C LYS A 67 -8.21 -0.34 16.43
N LEU A 68 -9.18 -1.16 16.02
CA LEU A 68 -9.75 -2.20 16.87
C LEU A 68 -8.69 -3.27 17.21
N MET A 69 -7.97 -3.76 16.20
CA MET A 69 -6.91 -4.74 16.39
C MET A 69 -5.75 -4.20 17.24
N GLU A 70 -5.35 -2.94 17.06
CA GLU A 70 -4.34 -2.29 17.89
C GLU A 70 -4.76 -2.22 19.36
N LYS A 71 -6.04 -1.89 19.62
CA LYS A 71 -6.59 -1.88 20.98
C LYS A 71 -6.57 -3.27 21.59
N GLU A 72 -7.02 -4.29 20.84
CA GLU A 72 -7.01 -5.68 21.30
C GLU A 72 -5.59 -6.19 21.56
N SER A 73 -4.65 -5.89 20.66
CA SER A 73 -3.24 -6.24 20.81
C SER A 73 -2.62 -5.61 22.07
N LYS A 74 -2.91 -4.32 22.33
CA LYS A 74 -2.47 -3.65 23.56
C LYS A 74 -3.06 -4.31 24.80
N ALA A 75 -4.34 -4.68 24.78
CA ALA A 75 -4.99 -5.38 25.89
C ALA A 75 -4.39 -6.76 26.15
N LYS A 76 -4.14 -7.56 25.09
CA LYS A 76 -3.46 -8.85 25.19
C LYS A 76 -2.05 -8.72 25.77
N ASN A 77 -1.26 -7.75 25.28
CA ASN A 77 0.08 -7.49 25.80
C ASN A 77 0.05 -7.08 27.28
N GLY A 78 -0.88 -6.22 27.70
CA GLY A 78 -1.07 -5.87 29.10
C GLY A 78 -1.45 -7.08 29.95
N LYS A 79 -2.31 -7.97 29.44
CA LYS A 79 -2.68 -9.20 30.14
C LYS A 79 -1.49 -10.15 30.31
N ILE A 80 -0.66 -10.29 29.27
CA ILE A 80 0.58 -11.08 29.31
C ILE A 80 1.52 -10.52 30.40
N GLN A 81 1.74 -9.21 30.43
CA GLN A 81 2.58 -8.58 31.45
C GLN A 81 2.06 -8.83 32.87
N GLN A 82 0.76 -8.66 33.10
CA GLN A 82 0.14 -8.96 34.41
C GLN A 82 0.31 -10.43 34.82
N LEU A 83 0.15 -11.36 33.87
CA LEU A 83 0.34 -12.79 34.14
C LEU A 83 1.80 -13.13 34.42
N GLN A 84 2.73 -12.50 33.69
CA GLN A 84 4.17 -12.63 33.95
C GLN A 84 4.53 -12.11 35.33
N GLU A 85 4.02 -10.95 35.75
CA GLU A 85 4.24 -10.40 37.09
C GLU A 85 3.69 -11.31 38.19
N LYS A 86 2.45 -11.81 38.03
CA LYS A 86 1.88 -12.78 38.97
C LYS A 86 2.67 -14.08 39.03
N ASN A 87 3.15 -14.56 37.88
CA ASN A 87 4.00 -15.75 37.83
C ASN A 87 5.30 -15.48 38.57
N LEU A 88 5.95 -14.32 38.38
CA LEU A 88 7.15 -13.88 39.10
C LEU A 88 6.99 -13.86 40.63
N GLN A 89 5.77 -13.62 41.12
CA GLN A 89 5.47 -13.57 42.55
C GLN A 89 4.99 -14.93 43.13
N ALA A 90 4.75 -15.94 42.28
CA ALA A 90 4.22 -17.23 42.71
C ALA A 90 5.26 -18.02 43.50
N VAL A 91 5.08 -18.10 44.82
CA VAL A 91 5.91 -18.94 45.71
C VAL A 91 5.46 -20.39 45.61
N VAL A 92 6.29 -21.25 45.00
CA VAL A 92 6.05 -22.70 44.95
C VAL A 92 6.39 -23.31 46.31
N GLN A 93 5.36 -23.72 47.07
CA GLN A 93 5.58 -24.60 48.21
C GLN A 93 5.91 -26.00 47.71
N THR A 94 7.17 -26.40 47.87
CA THR A 94 7.54 -27.80 47.67
C THR A 94 7.03 -28.63 48.86
N PRO A 95 6.60 -29.90 48.68
CA PRO A 95 6.02 -30.75 49.73
C PRO A 95 6.87 -30.93 51.00
N GLY A 96 8.14 -30.50 51.00
CA GLY A 96 9.05 -30.50 52.15
C GLY A 96 9.01 -29.25 53.04
N GLY A 97 8.01 -28.36 52.91
CA GLY A 97 7.73 -27.28 53.87
C GLY A 97 8.70 -26.09 53.93
N LYS A 98 9.88 -26.17 53.29
CA LYS A 98 10.81 -25.02 53.20
C LYS A 98 10.44 -24.11 52.03
N LYS A 99 9.98 -22.90 52.35
CA LYS A 99 9.82 -21.80 51.38
C LYS A 99 11.19 -21.42 50.83
N ARG A 100 11.45 -21.72 49.56
CA ARG A 100 12.68 -21.33 48.85
C ARG A 100 12.29 -20.33 47.78
N ASN A 101 12.98 -19.18 47.70
CA ASN A 101 12.86 -18.27 46.58
C ASN A 101 13.60 -18.93 45.39
N ILE A 102 12.85 -19.57 44.49
CA ILE A 102 13.40 -20.21 43.30
C ILE A 102 13.51 -19.13 42.22
N ALA A 103 14.73 -18.80 41.81
CA ALA A 103 14.95 -17.84 40.73
C ALA A 103 14.23 -18.31 39.45
N PHE A 104 13.55 -17.40 38.77
CA PHE A 104 12.86 -17.65 37.49
C PHE A 104 13.86 -18.01 36.40
N ARG A 105 14.32 -19.26 36.39
CA ARG A 105 14.76 -19.87 35.16
C ARG A 105 13.52 -20.29 34.40
N ARG A 106 13.41 -19.83 33.16
CA ARG A 106 12.51 -20.44 32.16
C ARG A 106 12.61 -21.95 32.37
N GLN A 107 11.49 -22.61 32.64
CA GLN A 107 11.40 -24.05 32.57
C GLN A 107 11.89 -24.43 31.17
N ARG A 108 13.16 -24.83 31.07
CA ARG A 108 13.69 -25.41 29.85
C ARG A 108 13.03 -26.77 29.79
N MET A 109 12.16 -26.97 28.81
CA MET A 109 11.73 -28.30 28.43
C MET A 109 13.02 -29.12 28.24
N GLN A 110 13.25 -30.12 29.11
CA GLN A 110 14.18 -31.19 28.75
C GLN A 110 13.48 -31.94 27.64
N ILE A 111 14.00 -31.81 26.43
CA ILE A 111 13.58 -32.58 25.28
C ILE A 111 14.46 -33.82 25.34
N ASP A 112 13.90 -34.95 25.78
CA ASP A 112 14.64 -36.21 25.87
C ASP A 112 15.03 -36.74 24.48
N GLU A 113 14.26 -36.37 23.45
CA GLU A 113 14.51 -36.71 22.04
C GLU A 113 13.85 -35.68 21.12
N PRO A 114 14.52 -35.17 20.06
CA PRO A 114 13.85 -34.34 19.06
C PRO A 114 12.68 -35.12 18.46
N VAL A 115 11.52 -34.48 18.33
CA VAL A 115 10.35 -35.08 17.67
C VAL A 115 10.80 -35.64 16.32
N PRO A 116 10.51 -36.92 16.01
CA PRO A 116 10.89 -37.50 14.74
C PRO A 116 10.33 -36.65 13.59
N PRO A 117 11.09 -36.45 12.50
CA PRO A 117 10.62 -35.66 11.36
C PRO A 117 9.26 -36.19 10.92
N CYS A 118 8.26 -35.32 10.97
CA CYS A 118 6.90 -35.66 10.60
C CYS A 118 6.88 -35.95 9.10
N GLU A 119 6.65 -37.20 8.68
CA GLU A 119 6.53 -37.61 7.27
C GLU A 119 5.21 -37.15 6.61
N ILE A 120 4.56 -36.13 7.16
CA ILE A 120 3.37 -35.56 6.55
C ILE A 120 3.86 -34.66 5.41
N SER A 121 3.95 -35.27 4.23
CA SER A 121 3.93 -34.60 2.94
C SER A 121 3.00 -33.40 3.03
N SER A 122 3.58 -32.20 2.89
CA SER A 122 2.86 -30.94 2.96
C SER A 122 1.64 -31.02 2.06
N TYR A 123 0.45 -31.16 2.66
CA TYR A 123 -0.78 -30.89 1.95
C TYR A 123 -0.65 -29.48 1.36
N PRO A 124 -0.86 -29.29 0.05
CA PRO A 124 -0.77 -27.98 -0.54
C PRO A 124 -1.83 -27.11 0.14
N VAL A 125 -1.36 -26.19 0.98
CA VAL A 125 -2.19 -25.10 1.49
C VAL A 125 -2.72 -24.37 0.26
N PRO A 126 -4.03 -24.24 0.06
CA PRO A 126 -4.57 -23.44 -1.03
C PRO A 126 -4.00 -22.03 -0.88
N GLN A 127 -3.09 -21.66 -1.78
CA GLN A 127 -2.59 -20.31 -1.85
C GLN A 127 -3.79 -19.43 -2.21
N LEU A 128 -4.23 -18.62 -1.25
CA LEU A 128 -5.18 -17.54 -1.54
C LEU A 128 -4.50 -16.61 -2.56
N ASP A 129 -5.19 -16.35 -3.68
CA ASP A 129 -4.79 -15.43 -4.75
C ASP A 129 -4.72 -13.97 -4.23
N GLY A 130 -3.76 -13.72 -3.36
CA GLY A 130 -3.41 -12.43 -2.77
C GLY A 130 -1.91 -12.17 -2.97
N PRO A 131 -1.48 -10.90 -2.91
CA PRO A 131 -0.13 -10.51 -3.32
C PRO A 131 0.91 -11.23 -2.46
N TYR A 132 1.88 -11.85 -3.15
CA TYR A 132 3.04 -12.57 -2.63
C TYR A 132 3.40 -12.20 -1.18
N ILE A 133 2.97 -13.04 -0.23
CA ILE A 133 3.51 -13.02 1.12
C ILE A 133 4.88 -13.65 1.00
N ALA A 134 5.90 -12.81 0.80
CA ALA A 134 7.28 -13.25 0.93
C ALA A 134 7.41 -13.87 2.32
N ASP A 135 7.85 -15.12 2.37
CA ASP A 135 8.15 -15.79 3.62
C ASP A 135 9.25 -14.98 4.33
N LEU A 136 8.84 -14.20 5.33
CA LEU A 136 9.69 -13.25 6.03
C LEU A 136 10.85 -13.95 6.74
N LEU A 137 10.75 -15.26 6.94
CA LEU A 137 11.81 -16.10 7.47
C LEU A 137 12.98 -16.23 6.48
N HIS A 138 12.70 -16.41 5.19
CA HIS A 138 13.73 -16.57 4.15
C HIS A 138 14.54 -15.29 3.93
N VAL A 139 13.88 -14.13 4.07
CA VAL A 139 14.54 -12.81 3.97
C VAL A 139 15.41 -12.50 5.19
N ALA A 140 15.09 -13.07 6.35
CA ALA A 140 15.86 -12.89 7.59
C ALA A 140 17.14 -13.73 7.62
N ASP A 141 17.10 -14.95 7.08
CA ASP A 141 18.26 -15.85 7.06
C ASP A 141 19.36 -15.38 6.08
N ASP A 142 18.98 -14.76 4.97
CA ASP A 142 19.92 -14.17 4.00
C ASP A 142 20.53 -12.83 4.46
N SER A 143 20.10 -12.28 5.59
CA SER A 143 20.51 -10.95 6.08
C SER A 143 21.12 -11.00 7.48
N GLY A 144 22.16 -11.80 7.64
CA GLY A 144 23.17 -11.65 8.69
C GLY A 144 23.99 -10.35 8.53
N THR A 145 23.36 -9.18 8.48
CA THR A 145 23.93 -7.85 8.78
C THR A 145 22.86 -6.79 8.63
N VAL A 146 22.36 -6.27 9.75
CA VAL A 146 21.66 -4.98 9.80
C VAL A 146 22.72 -3.92 9.48
N PRO A 147 22.65 -3.16 8.36
CA PRO A 147 21.75 -2.00 8.31
C PRO A 147 21.38 -1.51 6.88
N THR A 148 20.24 -1.88 6.28
CA THR A 148 19.75 -1.16 5.07
C THR A 148 18.22 -1.09 4.90
N LEU A 149 17.48 -0.70 5.95
CA LEU A 149 16.07 -0.27 5.77
C LEU A 149 15.93 0.95 4.81
N TRP A 150 17.03 1.66 4.56
CA TRP A 150 17.11 2.78 3.63
C TRP A 150 17.11 2.38 2.16
N LYS A 151 17.60 1.17 1.81
CA LYS A 151 17.67 0.72 0.40
C LYS A 151 16.31 0.26 -0.14
N ILE A 152 15.47 -0.32 0.71
CA ILE A 152 14.16 -0.82 0.32
C ILE A 152 13.20 0.34 0.00
N SER A 153 13.32 1.47 0.69
CA SER A 153 12.42 2.61 0.50
C SER A 153 12.65 3.39 -0.81
N LEU A 154 13.76 3.17 -1.53
CA LEU A 154 14.08 3.89 -2.77
C LEU A 154 13.49 3.26 -4.04
N LYS A 155 12.89 2.06 -3.96
CA LYS A 155 12.35 1.34 -5.12
C LYS A 155 10.84 1.54 -5.34
N ILE A 156 10.16 2.32 -4.48
CA ILE A 156 8.73 2.57 -4.58
C ILE A 156 8.49 3.96 -5.20
N LYS A 157 7.83 3.93 -6.38
CA LYS A 157 7.29 5.01 -7.25
C LYS A 157 7.51 6.49 -6.87
N PRO A 158 7.76 7.37 -7.87
CA PRO A 158 8.24 8.75 -7.68
C PRO A 158 7.26 9.75 -7.03
N GLY A 159 6.05 9.33 -6.64
CA GLY A 159 5.02 10.20 -6.04
C GLY A 159 5.16 10.46 -4.54
N PHE A 160 6.00 9.71 -3.81
CA PHE A 160 6.12 9.82 -2.34
C PHE A 160 7.23 10.75 -1.84
N ARG A 161 7.98 11.40 -2.75
CA ARG A 161 9.17 12.21 -2.42
C ARG A 161 8.85 13.47 -1.62
N LEU A 162 7.63 13.99 -1.71
CA LEU A 162 7.22 15.22 -1.01
C LEU A 162 6.90 14.99 0.48
N TYR A 163 6.39 13.82 0.86
CA TYR A 163 6.08 13.52 2.27
C TYR A 163 7.32 13.24 3.11
N PHE A 164 8.38 12.70 2.49
CA PHE A 164 9.61 12.35 3.19
C PHE A 164 10.56 13.54 3.44
N SER A 165 10.46 14.61 2.65
CA SER A 165 11.30 15.81 2.86
C SER A 165 10.94 16.50 4.18
N SER A 166 9.64 16.61 4.48
CA SER A 166 9.14 17.17 5.74
C SER A 166 9.44 16.27 6.94
N MET A 167 9.41 14.94 6.77
CA MET A 167 9.71 13.99 7.86
C MET A 167 11.20 13.94 8.23
N LYS A 168 12.12 14.23 7.29
CA LYS A 168 13.55 14.34 7.59
C LYS A 168 13.86 15.52 8.52
N VAL A 169 13.18 16.65 8.35
CA VAL A 169 13.35 17.82 9.22
C VAL A 169 12.85 17.50 10.63
N ILE A 170 11.68 16.84 10.73
CA ILE A 170 11.07 16.48 12.02
C ILE A 170 11.93 15.44 12.77
N MET A 171 12.46 14.43 12.08
CA MET A 171 13.36 13.45 12.72
C MET A 171 14.73 14.02 13.08
N SER A 172 15.28 14.94 12.28
CA SER A 172 16.51 15.65 12.63
C SER A 172 16.34 16.48 13.91
N CYS A 173 15.21 17.19 14.04
CA CYS A 173 14.89 17.93 15.27
C CYS A 173 14.73 16.99 16.48
N PHE A 174 14.14 15.81 16.30
CA PHE A 174 13.97 14.84 17.39
C PHE A 174 15.29 14.21 17.85
N VAL A 175 16.17 13.84 16.91
CA VAL A 175 17.48 13.25 17.23
C VAL A 175 18.39 14.28 17.90
N ASN A 176 18.40 15.53 17.41
CA ASN A 176 19.19 16.61 18.02
C ASN A 176 18.66 17.01 19.41
N ALA A 177 17.34 17.00 19.61
CA ALA A 177 16.75 17.26 20.94
C ALA A 177 17.05 16.14 21.94
N TRP A 178 17.19 14.90 21.48
CA TRP A 178 17.51 13.75 22.33
C TRP A 178 19.01 13.70 22.68
N GLN A 179 19.89 14.11 21.76
CA GLN A 179 21.33 14.24 22.03
C GLN A 179 21.70 15.40 22.95
N SER A 180 20.86 16.45 23.02
CA SER A 180 21.11 17.60 23.90
C SER A 180 20.59 17.40 25.33
N LEU A 181 19.93 16.27 25.62
CA LEU A 181 19.34 15.93 26.92
C LEU A 181 20.09 14.79 27.67
N MET A 182 21.24 14.37 27.14
CA MET A 182 22.22 13.46 27.75
C MET A 182 23.53 14.21 27.98
#